data_AF-A0A3C1ZCN4-F1
#
_entry.id   AF-A0A3C1ZCN4-F1
#
_cell.length_a   1.000
_cell.length_b   1.000
_cell.length_c   1.000
_cell.angle_alpha   90.00
_cell.angle_beta   90.00
_cell.angle_gamma   90.00
#
_symmetry.space_group_name_H-M   'P 1'
#
loop_
_entity.id
_entity.type
_entity.pdbx_description
1 polymer ?
#
loop_
_entity_poly.entity_id
_entity_poly.type
_entity_poly.pdbx_seq_one_letter_code
_entity_poly.pdbx_strand_id
1 'polypeptide(L)'
;MMACTMCMEAQQTMWVHTGQVKWAFTTSQLGQMPITDATSVTILDKVFAVSDIDSITVDKQEWPDNNIAVTYNGSTAQVTVAGNIAKNITLATVTGANVAIIQDPEAVADEYTYTLSGTSGNGSFWMDGKYKMTLVLDNLTLTSADSAAVNIRNGKRIAVTLVGDNVLADGASGSQKGCFAVKGHPEVGGSGNLTLTGNAKHALWTGEYLQLKKKFTGTITVTKSAGDGFNINQYFQLNGGNVVVNNVADDGIQ
;
A
#
# COMPACT_ATOMS: atom_id res chain seq x y z
N MET A 1 -36.65 -28.56 22.57
CA MET A 1 -35.37 -28.32 21.89
C MET A 1 -35.26 -26.80 21.72
N MET A 2 -34.50 -26.14 22.59
CA MET A 2 -34.40 -24.68 22.62
C MET A 2 -33.47 -24.26 21.48
N ALA A 3 -34.03 -23.68 20.42
CA ALA A 3 -33.25 -23.07 19.36
C ALA A 3 -32.60 -21.81 19.93
N CYS A 4 -31.30 -21.88 20.20
CA CYS A 4 -30.49 -20.72 20.53
C CYS A 4 -30.30 -19.93 19.23
N THR A 5 -31.16 -18.95 18.97
CA THR A 5 -30.96 -17.99 17.90
C THR A 5 -29.72 -17.17 18.26
N MET A 6 -28.58 -17.48 17.64
CA MET A 6 -27.40 -16.63 17.75
C MET A 6 -27.77 -15.28 17.13
N CYS A 7 -27.88 -14.25 17.98
CA CYS A 7 -28.00 -12.88 17.54
C CYS A 7 -26.65 -12.53 16.89
N MET A 8 -26.59 -12.46 15.55
CA MET A 8 -25.45 -11.85 14.89
C MET A 8 -25.52 -10.35 15.18
N GLU A 9 -24.75 -9.87 16.15
CA GLU A 9 -24.57 -8.44 16.34
C GLU A 9 -23.88 -7.88 15.08
N ALA A 10 -24.49 -6.87 14.46
CA ALA A 10 -23.87 -6.20 13.33
C ALA A 10 -22.60 -5.51 13.83
N GLN A 11 -21.44 -5.91 13.29
CA GLN A 11 -20.16 -5.30 13.62
C GLN A 11 -20.22 -3.80 13.27
N GLN A 12 -19.78 -2.94 14.18
CA GLN A 12 -19.68 -1.50 13.96
C GLN A 12 -18.22 -1.10 13.93
N THR A 13 -17.92 0.00 13.25
CA THR A 13 -16.58 0.56 13.22
C THR A 13 -16.62 1.98 13.77
N MET A 14 -15.76 2.23 14.75
CA MET A 14 -15.43 3.58 15.20
C MET A 14 -14.29 4.12 14.34
N TRP A 15 -14.52 5.29 13.77
CA TRP A 15 -13.60 5.99 12.92
C TRP A 15 -13.04 7.21 13.64
N VAL A 16 -11.73 7.30 13.78
CA VAL A 16 -11.04 8.53 14.21
C VAL A 16 -10.49 9.20 12.97
N HIS A 17 -10.88 10.44 12.70
CA HIS A 17 -10.45 11.20 11.53
C HIS A 17 -9.40 12.24 11.96
N THR A 18 -8.24 12.22 11.30
CA THR A 18 -7.12 13.14 11.55
C THR A 18 -6.55 13.61 10.22
N GLY A 19 -7.02 14.76 9.72
CA GLY A 19 -6.73 15.30 8.40
C GLY A 19 -7.08 14.32 7.28
N GLN A 20 -6.05 13.90 6.54
CA GLN A 20 -6.17 12.94 5.43
C GLN A 20 -6.25 11.47 5.89
N VAL A 21 -6.27 11.21 7.20
CA VAL A 21 -6.16 9.86 7.76
C VAL A 21 -7.44 9.46 8.50
N LYS A 22 -7.85 8.21 8.31
CA LYS A 22 -8.91 7.53 9.04
C LYS A 22 -8.36 6.33 9.78
N TRP A 23 -8.71 6.17 11.05
CA TRP A 23 -8.34 5.01 11.86
C TRP A 23 -9.60 4.21 12.19
N ALA A 24 -9.64 2.95 11.77
CA ALA A 24 -10.82 2.11 11.79
C ALA A 24 -10.75 1.08 12.92
N PHE A 25 -11.43 1.33 14.04
CA PHE A 25 -11.47 0.42 15.18
C PHE A 25 -12.80 -0.34 15.20
N THR A 26 -12.76 -1.64 14.95
CA THR A 26 -13.98 -2.46 14.95
C THR A 26 -14.44 -2.76 16.37
N THR A 27 -15.75 -2.91 16.60
CA THR A 27 -16.30 -3.15 17.95
C THR A 27 -15.76 -4.40 18.64
N SER A 28 -15.35 -5.41 17.88
CA SER A 28 -14.68 -6.61 18.40
C SER A 28 -13.32 -6.33 19.03
N GLN A 29 -12.68 -5.21 18.69
CA GLN A 29 -11.38 -4.80 19.22
C GLN A 29 -11.53 -3.84 20.42
N LEU A 30 -12.65 -3.14 20.51
CA LEU A 30 -12.79 -2.02 21.43
C LEU A 30 -13.15 -2.48 22.85
N GLY A 31 -12.32 -2.08 23.80
CA GLY A 31 -12.58 -2.18 25.24
C GLY A 31 -12.97 -0.83 25.84
N GLN A 32 -12.63 -0.63 27.11
CA GLN A 32 -12.78 0.68 27.76
C GLN A 32 -11.77 1.67 27.17
N MET A 33 -12.22 2.90 26.94
CA MET A 33 -11.40 4.03 26.47
C MET A 33 -11.39 5.12 27.56
N PRO A 34 -10.68 4.91 28.69
CA PRO A 34 -10.66 5.88 29.77
C PRO A 34 -9.96 7.16 29.32
N ILE A 35 -10.61 8.31 29.54
CA ILE A 35 -10.01 9.62 29.36
C ILE A 35 -9.21 9.93 30.63
N THR A 36 -7.89 9.75 30.56
CA THR A 36 -6.97 9.99 31.68
C THR A 36 -6.24 11.33 31.60
N ASP A 37 -6.36 12.02 30.46
CA ASP A 37 -5.73 13.30 30.14
C ASP A 37 -6.68 14.14 29.27
N ALA A 38 -6.60 15.47 29.38
CA ALA A 38 -7.37 16.40 28.56
C ALA A 38 -6.77 16.61 27.17
N THR A 39 -5.48 16.29 26.98
CA THR A 39 -4.76 16.58 25.72
C THR A 39 -4.61 15.37 24.81
N SER A 40 -4.89 14.17 25.31
CA SER A 40 -4.74 12.93 24.55
C SER A 40 -5.86 11.94 24.83
N VAL A 41 -6.15 11.09 23.85
CA VAL A 41 -7.02 9.92 24.00
C VAL A 41 -6.29 8.68 23.50
N THR A 42 -6.31 7.62 24.31
CA THR A 42 -5.76 6.33 23.92
C THR A 42 -6.92 5.42 23.50
N ILE A 43 -6.87 4.95 22.26
CA ILE A 43 -7.84 4.01 21.70
C ILE A 43 -7.10 2.73 21.35
N LEU A 44 -7.53 1.62 21.96
CA LEU A 44 -6.75 0.38 22.02
C LEU A 44 -5.38 0.68 22.64
N ASP A 45 -4.31 0.72 21.85
CA ASP A 45 -2.96 1.09 22.30
C ASP A 45 -2.38 2.29 21.52
N LYS A 46 -3.20 2.95 20.69
CA LYS A 46 -2.78 4.11 19.91
C LYS A 46 -3.17 5.39 20.66
N VAL A 47 -2.17 6.22 20.94
CA VAL A 47 -2.37 7.56 21.50
C VAL A 47 -2.64 8.54 20.37
N PHE A 48 -3.70 9.32 20.51
CA PHE A 48 -4.05 10.45 19.65
C PHE A 48 -3.97 11.74 20.46
N ALA A 49 -3.33 12.77 19.92
CA ALA A 49 -3.49 14.12 20.46
C ALA A 49 -4.89 14.62 20.12
N VAL A 50 -5.61 15.16 21.10
CA VAL A 50 -6.97 15.68 20.89
C VAL A 50 -6.97 16.82 19.87
N SER A 51 -5.88 17.59 19.77
CA SER A 51 -5.71 18.65 18.77
C SER A 51 -5.68 18.17 17.33
N ASP A 52 -5.36 16.89 17.09
CA ASP A 52 -5.19 16.33 15.75
C ASP A 52 -6.47 15.64 15.26
N ILE A 53 -7.46 15.46 16.14
CA ILE A 53 -8.72 14.79 15.85
C ILE A 53 -9.70 15.81 15.26
N ASP A 54 -10.09 15.60 14.00
CA ASP A 54 -11.14 16.39 13.36
C ASP A 54 -12.54 15.92 13.79
N SER A 55 -12.72 14.60 13.88
CA SER A 55 -13.98 14.00 14.31
C SER A 55 -13.82 12.53 14.70
N ILE A 56 -14.78 12.02 15.48
CA ILE A 56 -14.96 10.59 15.73
C ILE A 56 -16.38 10.23 15.28
N THR A 57 -16.51 9.23 14.42
CA THR A 57 -17.81 8.76 13.90
C THR A 57 -17.96 7.25 14.09
N VAL A 58 -19.19 6.75 14.11
CA VAL A 58 -19.47 5.32 14.19
C VAL A 58 -20.49 4.96 13.11
N ASP A 59 -20.22 3.89 12.37
CA ASP A 59 -21.15 3.33 11.40
C ASP A 59 -21.06 1.79 11.36
N LYS A 60 -21.80 1.18 10.43
CA LYS A 60 -21.84 -0.28 10.22
C LYS A 60 -20.87 -0.73 9.13
N GLN A 61 -20.00 0.15 8.64
CA GLN A 61 -19.03 -0.24 7.63
C GLN A 61 -17.95 -1.09 8.31
N GLU A 62 -17.82 -2.35 7.90
CA GLU A 62 -16.73 -3.20 8.38
C GLU A 62 -15.40 -2.78 7.77
N TRP A 63 -14.33 -2.91 8.56
CA TRP A 63 -12.96 -2.73 8.10
C TRP A 63 -12.11 -3.95 8.49
N PRO A 64 -11.38 -4.56 7.55
CA PRO A 64 -10.61 -5.75 7.85
C PRO A 64 -9.38 -5.43 8.69
N ASP A 65 -9.07 -6.31 9.64
CA ASP A 65 -7.85 -6.28 10.45
C ASP A 65 -6.59 -6.28 9.55
N ASN A 66 -5.49 -5.71 10.04
CA ASN A 66 -4.19 -5.69 9.37
C ASN A 66 -4.18 -5.00 7.98
N ASN A 67 -5.22 -4.23 7.64
CA ASN A 67 -5.31 -3.53 6.37
C ASN A 67 -5.01 -2.04 6.50
N ILE A 68 -4.27 -1.55 5.51
CA ILE A 68 -4.04 -0.15 5.22
C ILE A 68 -4.55 0.10 3.80
N ALA A 69 -5.37 1.14 3.60
CA ALA A 69 -5.74 1.59 2.26
C ALA A 69 -5.24 3.00 2.01
N VAL A 70 -4.82 3.28 0.78
CA VAL A 70 -4.52 4.62 0.29
C VAL A 70 -5.32 4.85 -0.98
N THR A 71 -6.30 5.74 -0.89
CA THR A 71 -7.17 6.11 -2.01
C THR A 71 -6.80 7.48 -2.51
N TYR A 72 -6.24 7.55 -3.73
CA TYR A 72 -5.86 8.79 -4.39
C TYR A 72 -7.06 9.46 -5.08
N ASN A 73 -7.20 10.76 -4.88
CA ASN A 73 -8.22 11.58 -5.53
C ASN A 73 -7.62 12.93 -5.96
N GLY A 74 -7.15 12.98 -7.20
CA GLY A 74 -6.55 14.17 -7.78
C GLY A 74 -5.25 14.53 -7.05
N SER A 75 -5.23 15.68 -6.38
CA SER A 75 -4.06 16.18 -5.64
C SER A 75 -3.99 15.72 -4.18
N THR A 76 -4.91 14.87 -3.73
CA THR A 76 -5.02 14.40 -2.34
C THR A 76 -5.02 12.87 -2.26
N ALA A 77 -4.74 12.34 -1.07
CA ALA A 77 -4.88 10.93 -0.76
C ALA A 77 -5.57 10.75 0.60
N GLN A 78 -6.50 9.80 0.70
CA GLN A 78 -7.06 9.37 1.97
C GLN A 78 -6.37 8.08 2.41
N VAL A 79 -5.82 8.06 3.63
CA VAL A 79 -5.20 6.88 4.22
C VAL A 79 -6.14 6.30 5.28
N THR A 80 -6.50 5.03 5.16
CA THR A 80 -7.28 4.33 6.18
C THR A 80 -6.42 3.23 6.81
N VAL A 81 -6.31 3.20 8.14
CA VAL A 81 -5.50 2.23 8.88
C VAL A 81 -6.39 1.43 9.84
N ALA A 82 -6.27 0.11 9.83
CA ALA A 82 -6.96 -0.76 10.79
C ALA A 82 -6.47 -0.51 12.22
N GLY A 83 -7.41 -0.44 13.16
CA GLY A 83 -7.18 -0.08 14.55
C GLY A 83 -6.25 -1.03 15.29
N ASN A 84 -6.34 -2.33 14.99
CA ASN A 84 -5.50 -3.37 15.60
C ASN A 84 -4.00 -3.22 15.30
N ILE A 85 -3.63 -2.50 14.24
CA ILE A 85 -2.24 -2.23 13.86
C ILE A 85 -1.83 -0.78 14.03
N ALA A 86 -2.75 0.10 14.48
CA ALA A 86 -2.55 1.54 14.48
C ALA A 86 -1.31 1.99 15.28
N LYS A 87 -1.01 1.31 16.39
CA LYS A 87 0.16 1.58 17.23
C LYS A 87 1.50 1.22 16.54
N ASN A 88 1.46 0.25 15.62
CA ASN A 88 2.64 -0.28 14.92
C ASN A 88 2.95 0.50 13.64
N ILE A 89 2.18 1.55 13.33
CA ILE A 89 2.29 2.32 12.10
C ILE A 89 2.57 3.78 12.44
N THR A 90 3.65 4.31 11.83
CA THR A 90 3.95 5.73 11.79
C THR A 90 3.67 6.25 10.39
N LEU A 91 2.83 7.29 10.28
CA LEU A 91 2.54 7.98 9.03
C LEU A 91 3.52 9.15 8.87
N ALA A 92 4.70 8.86 8.31
CA ALA A 92 5.78 9.84 8.15
C ALA A 92 5.40 11.00 7.23
N THR A 93 4.53 10.75 6.24
CA THR A 93 4.00 11.79 5.36
C THR A 93 2.60 11.39 4.90
N VAL A 94 1.65 12.32 5.03
CA VAL A 94 0.34 12.26 4.36
C VAL A 94 -0.01 13.69 3.96
N THR A 95 0.61 14.17 2.89
CA THR A 95 0.52 15.58 2.46
C THR A 95 0.21 15.64 0.98
N GLY A 96 -0.95 16.22 0.64
CA GLY A 96 -1.51 16.06 -0.70
C GLY A 96 -1.64 14.57 -1.05
N ALA A 97 -1.22 14.20 -2.25
CA ALA A 97 -1.19 12.82 -2.73
C ALA A 97 0.15 12.10 -2.48
N ASN A 98 1.00 12.57 -1.56
CA ASN A 98 2.24 11.89 -1.20
C ASN A 98 2.08 11.20 0.15
N VAL A 99 2.31 9.87 0.16
CA VAL A 99 2.09 9.01 1.32
C VAL A 99 3.35 8.22 1.65
N ALA A 100 3.84 8.35 2.88
CA ALA A 100 4.97 7.59 3.42
C ALA A 100 4.59 6.91 4.73
N ILE A 101 4.72 5.58 4.78
CA ILE A 101 4.31 4.75 5.92
C ILE A 101 5.50 3.95 6.45
N ILE A 102 5.73 3.99 7.76
CA ILE A 102 6.78 3.24 8.44
C ILE A 102 6.13 2.24 9.39
N GLN A 103 6.46 0.97 9.24
CA GLN A 103 6.17 -0.05 10.23
C GLN A 103 7.15 0.03 11.39
N ASP A 104 6.67 -0.17 12.61
CA ASP A 104 7.53 -0.42 13.76
C ASP A 104 8.30 -1.75 13.54
N PRO A 105 9.64 -1.71 13.49
CA PRO A 105 10.45 -2.89 13.19
C PRO A 105 10.40 -3.97 14.28
N GLU A 106 10.07 -3.62 15.51
CA GLU A 106 10.06 -4.54 16.66
C GLU A 106 8.65 -5.06 16.99
N ALA A 107 7.61 -4.31 16.62
CA ALA A 107 6.23 -4.66 16.97
C ALA A 107 5.46 -5.42 15.88
N VAL A 108 5.89 -5.36 14.62
CA VAL A 108 5.19 -6.05 13.52
C VAL A 108 5.56 -7.53 13.47
N ALA A 109 4.61 -8.38 13.84
CA ALA A 109 4.74 -9.85 13.82
C ALA A 109 3.85 -10.54 12.78
N ASP A 110 2.96 -9.80 12.13
CA ASP A 110 1.97 -10.32 11.18
C ASP A 110 2.06 -9.65 9.80
N GLU A 111 1.45 -10.29 8.81
CA GLU A 111 1.41 -9.79 7.44
C GLU A 111 0.35 -8.69 7.31
N TYR A 112 0.77 -7.49 6.92
CA TYR A 112 -0.12 -6.37 6.65
C TYR A 112 -0.42 -6.24 5.15
N THR A 113 -1.64 -5.83 4.84
CA THR A 113 -2.11 -5.60 3.47
C THR A 113 -2.20 -4.11 3.21
N TYR A 114 -1.54 -3.65 2.15
CA TYR A 114 -1.58 -2.28 1.67
C TYR A 114 -2.33 -2.26 0.35
N THR A 115 -3.50 -1.62 0.31
CA THR A 115 -4.30 -1.47 -0.92
C THR A 115 -4.18 -0.03 -1.42
N LEU A 116 -3.68 0.13 -2.65
CA LEU A 116 -3.52 1.42 -3.31
C LEU A 116 -4.51 1.50 -4.47
N SER A 117 -5.31 2.57 -4.52
CA SER A 117 -6.34 2.75 -5.54
C SER A 117 -6.58 4.22 -5.90
N GLY A 118 -7.34 4.45 -6.98
CA GLY A 118 -7.71 5.80 -7.40
C GLY A 118 -6.67 6.45 -8.30
N THR A 119 -6.66 7.79 -8.37
CA THR A 119 -5.83 8.52 -9.34
C THR A 119 -5.16 9.75 -8.77
N SER A 120 -3.88 9.92 -9.06
CA SER A 120 -3.14 11.18 -8.85
C SER A 120 -2.10 11.41 -9.95
N GLY A 121 -2.04 12.64 -10.45
CA GLY A 121 -1.02 13.11 -11.40
C GLY A 121 0.25 13.65 -10.74
N ASN A 122 0.25 13.79 -9.42
CA ASN A 122 1.40 14.21 -8.62
C ASN A 122 1.28 13.60 -7.22
N GLY A 123 1.56 12.30 -7.15
CA GLY A 123 1.49 11.52 -5.93
C GLY A 123 2.51 10.40 -5.90
N SER A 124 2.79 9.90 -4.71
CA SER A 124 3.74 8.82 -4.50
C SER A 124 3.33 7.98 -3.30
N PHE A 125 3.65 6.69 -3.37
CA PHE A 125 3.58 5.79 -2.23
C PHE A 125 4.97 5.30 -1.86
N TRP A 126 5.34 5.46 -0.60
CA TRP A 126 6.55 4.91 -0.03
C TRP A 126 6.23 4.16 1.26
N MET A 127 6.88 3.02 1.50
CA MET A 127 6.83 2.38 2.81
C MET A 127 8.14 1.70 3.20
N ASP A 128 8.43 1.63 4.51
CA ASP A 128 9.48 0.77 5.10
C ASP A 128 8.83 -0.23 6.06
N GLY A 129 9.25 -1.48 5.93
CA GLY A 129 8.73 -2.60 6.69
C GLY A 129 9.76 -3.71 6.87
N LYS A 130 9.57 -4.53 7.90
CA LYS A 130 10.51 -5.60 8.29
C LYS A 130 9.91 -7.00 8.23
N TYR A 131 8.60 -7.13 8.04
CA TYR A 131 7.90 -8.41 7.93
C TYR A 131 7.35 -8.63 6.52
N LYS A 132 6.94 -9.85 6.15
CA LYS A 132 6.25 -10.06 4.86
C LYS A 132 4.99 -9.19 4.78
N MET A 133 4.62 -8.76 3.59
CA MET A 133 3.44 -7.92 3.37
C MET A 133 2.72 -8.27 2.06
N THR A 134 1.47 -7.85 1.96
CA THR A 134 0.69 -7.85 0.71
C THR A 134 0.52 -6.42 0.21
N LEU A 135 0.77 -6.21 -1.08
CA LEU A 135 0.47 -4.98 -1.82
C LEU A 135 -0.63 -5.30 -2.83
N VAL A 136 -1.74 -4.58 -2.78
CA VAL A 136 -2.80 -4.64 -3.78
C VAL A 136 -2.78 -3.34 -4.56
N LEU A 137 -2.62 -3.43 -5.88
CA LEU A 137 -2.85 -2.31 -6.79
C LEU A 137 -4.22 -2.53 -7.41
N ASP A 138 -5.17 -1.65 -7.08
CA ASP A 138 -6.57 -1.79 -7.46
C ASP A 138 -7.05 -0.55 -8.22
N ASN A 139 -7.07 -0.67 -9.55
CA ASN A 139 -7.44 0.42 -10.46
C ASN A 139 -6.65 1.72 -10.16
N LEU A 140 -5.36 1.59 -9.89
CA LEU A 140 -4.47 2.69 -9.50
C LEU A 140 -3.85 3.37 -10.71
N THR A 141 -4.02 4.69 -10.84
CA THR A 141 -3.23 5.53 -11.76
C THR A 141 -2.42 6.54 -10.95
N LEU A 142 -1.10 6.35 -10.85
CA LEU A 142 -0.24 7.16 -9.99
C LEU A 142 0.98 7.67 -10.75
N THR A 143 1.06 9.00 -10.90
CA THR A 143 2.23 9.68 -11.44
C THR A 143 2.92 10.47 -10.34
N SER A 144 4.20 10.21 -10.11
CA SER A 144 5.05 11.00 -9.22
C SER A 144 5.80 12.08 -10.01
N ALA A 145 5.98 13.25 -9.41
CA ALA A 145 6.70 14.35 -10.05
C ALA A 145 8.24 14.19 -9.97
N ASP A 146 8.75 13.62 -8.88
CA ASP A 146 10.17 13.69 -8.53
C ASP A 146 10.73 12.41 -7.88
N SER A 147 9.93 11.37 -7.74
CA SER A 147 10.30 10.12 -7.07
C SER A 147 9.66 8.91 -7.77
N ALA A 148 9.85 7.71 -7.24
CA ALA A 148 9.10 6.54 -7.67
C ALA A 148 7.59 6.75 -7.46
N ALA A 149 6.76 6.19 -8.33
CA ALA A 149 5.32 6.13 -8.09
C ALA A 149 5.01 5.25 -6.87
N VAL A 150 5.65 4.07 -6.79
CA VAL A 150 5.50 3.12 -5.68
C VAL A 150 6.86 2.60 -5.26
N ASN A 151 7.22 2.76 -3.99
CA ASN A 151 8.50 2.34 -3.44
C ASN A 151 8.33 1.54 -2.14
N ILE A 152 8.57 0.25 -2.21
CA ILE A 152 8.47 -0.70 -1.10
C ILE A 152 9.87 -0.99 -0.56
N ARG A 153 10.21 -0.40 0.59
CA ARG A 153 11.52 -0.57 1.26
C ARG A 153 11.55 -1.74 2.23
N ASN A 154 10.83 -2.79 1.91
CA ASN A 154 10.76 -4.01 2.69
C ASN A 154 11.55 -5.13 2.01
N GLY A 155 12.51 -5.72 2.73
CA GLY A 155 13.40 -6.78 2.22
C GLY A 155 12.82 -8.20 2.31
N LYS A 156 11.57 -8.38 2.74
CA LYS A 156 10.92 -9.69 2.87
C LYS A 156 10.13 -10.06 1.62
N ARG A 157 9.28 -11.09 1.70
CA ARG A 157 8.37 -11.48 0.63
C ARG A 157 7.24 -10.46 0.51
N ILE A 158 7.01 -9.97 -0.71
CA ILE A 158 5.95 -9.00 -1.02
C ILE A 158 4.96 -9.68 -1.97
N ALA A 159 3.76 -10.04 -1.48
CA ALA A 159 2.73 -10.55 -2.39
C ALA A 159 2.09 -9.36 -3.08
N VAL A 160 2.26 -9.25 -4.39
CA VAL A 160 1.66 -8.17 -5.18
C VAL A 160 0.42 -8.73 -5.86
N THR A 161 -0.73 -8.10 -5.68
CA THR A 161 -1.98 -8.47 -6.36
C THR A 161 -2.40 -7.33 -7.27
N LEU A 162 -2.55 -7.61 -8.56
CA LEU A 162 -3.05 -6.66 -9.54
C LEU A 162 -4.56 -6.88 -9.75
N VAL A 163 -5.34 -5.83 -9.52
CA VAL A 163 -6.78 -5.76 -9.75
C VAL A 163 -7.08 -4.60 -10.68
N GLY A 164 -7.91 -4.85 -11.70
CA GLY A 164 -8.24 -3.87 -12.74
C GLY A 164 -7.01 -3.40 -13.53
N ASP A 165 -7.05 -2.17 -14.03
CA ASP A 165 -5.95 -1.58 -14.79
C ASP A 165 -5.17 -0.60 -13.92
N ASN A 166 -3.86 -0.84 -13.80
CA ASN A 166 -2.97 -0.02 -12.99
C ASN A 166 -1.94 0.67 -13.90
N VAL A 167 -1.65 1.94 -13.64
CA VAL A 167 -0.72 2.77 -14.41
C VAL A 167 0.19 3.52 -13.45
N LEU A 168 1.49 3.30 -13.54
CA LEU A 168 2.49 3.97 -12.72
C LEU A 168 3.49 4.73 -13.61
N ALA A 169 3.76 5.98 -13.24
CA ALA A 169 4.80 6.80 -13.86
C ALA A 169 5.62 7.53 -12.78
N ASP A 170 6.94 7.51 -12.88
CA ASP A 170 7.81 8.19 -11.92
C ASP A 170 8.31 9.54 -12.44
N GLY A 171 8.91 10.31 -11.53
CA GLY A 171 9.52 11.59 -11.88
C GLY A 171 10.81 11.42 -12.67
N ALA A 172 11.12 12.33 -13.59
CA ALA A 172 12.32 12.23 -14.42
C ALA A 172 13.63 12.62 -13.71
N SER A 173 13.56 13.42 -12.65
CA SER A 173 14.71 14.07 -11.99
C SER A 173 15.11 13.46 -10.64
N GLY A 174 14.45 12.37 -10.23
CA GLY A 174 14.69 11.74 -8.93
C GLY A 174 15.81 10.69 -8.94
N SER A 175 16.16 10.20 -7.75
CA SER A 175 17.18 9.16 -7.55
C SER A 175 16.58 7.76 -7.30
N GLN A 176 15.30 7.55 -7.65
CA GLN A 176 14.66 6.26 -7.50
C GLN A 176 15.31 5.22 -8.39
N LYS A 177 15.31 3.97 -7.93
CA LYS A 177 15.85 2.86 -8.72
C LYS A 177 14.92 2.42 -9.84
N GLY A 178 13.62 2.60 -9.66
CA GLY A 178 12.63 2.44 -10.73
C GLY A 178 11.28 3.00 -10.35
N CYS A 179 10.38 3.04 -11.34
CA CYS A 179 9.03 3.59 -11.16
C CYS A 179 8.20 2.78 -10.16
N PHE A 180 8.22 1.45 -10.32
CA PHE A 180 7.82 0.52 -9.28
C PHE A 180 9.06 -0.15 -8.69
N ALA A 181 9.44 0.28 -7.49
CA ALA A 181 10.63 -0.19 -6.80
C ALA A 181 10.25 -1.07 -5.60
N VAL A 182 10.80 -2.30 -5.55
CA VAL A 182 10.58 -3.23 -4.44
C VAL A 182 11.92 -3.74 -3.93
N LYS A 183 12.28 -3.46 -2.68
CA LYS A 183 13.55 -3.90 -2.11
C LYS A 183 13.63 -5.42 -1.97
N GLY A 184 12.53 -6.07 -1.62
CA GLY A 184 12.46 -7.50 -1.32
C GLY A 184 12.07 -8.35 -2.52
N HIS A 185 11.26 -9.37 -2.25
CA HIS A 185 10.96 -10.47 -3.16
C HIS A 185 9.50 -10.41 -3.63
N PRO A 186 9.17 -9.66 -4.69
CA PRO A 186 7.82 -9.59 -5.21
C PRO A 186 7.36 -10.91 -5.85
N GLU A 187 6.18 -11.36 -5.43
CA GLU A 187 5.41 -12.42 -6.06
C GLU A 187 4.09 -11.86 -6.57
N VAL A 188 3.96 -11.72 -7.88
CA VAL A 188 2.81 -11.07 -8.52
C VAL A 188 1.74 -12.09 -8.86
N GLY A 189 0.51 -11.79 -8.46
CA GLY A 189 -0.72 -12.53 -8.76
C GLY A 189 -1.87 -11.61 -9.15
N GLY A 190 -3.07 -12.20 -9.26
CA GLY A 190 -4.28 -11.49 -9.71
C GLY A 190 -4.51 -11.60 -11.22
N SER A 191 -5.47 -10.83 -11.71
CA SER A 191 -5.89 -10.82 -13.11
C SER A 191 -5.81 -9.43 -13.75
N GLY A 192 -5.45 -8.41 -12.97
CA GLY A 192 -5.30 -7.03 -13.44
C GLY A 192 -4.02 -6.77 -14.24
N ASN A 193 -4.00 -5.66 -14.94
CA ASN A 193 -2.86 -5.20 -15.73
C ASN A 193 -2.05 -4.13 -14.98
N LEU A 194 -0.78 -4.00 -15.33
CA LEU A 194 0.12 -2.96 -14.82
C LEU A 194 0.90 -2.34 -15.96
N THR A 195 0.74 -1.04 -16.17
CA THR A 195 1.47 -0.25 -17.16
C THR A 195 2.50 0.63 -16.44
N LEU A 196 3.76 0.58 -16.88
CA LEU A 196 4.88 1.26 -16.23
C LEU A 196 5.59 2.21 -17.19
N THR A 197 5.83 3.43 -16.71
CA THR A 197 6.72 4.42 -17.35
C THR A 197 7.86 4.76 -16.39
N GLY A 198 9.08 4.34 -16.72
CA GLY A 198 10.30 4.68 -15.98
C GLY A 198 11.03 5.86 -16.62
N ASN A 199 10.83 7.07 -16.11
CA ASN A 199 11.41 8.31 -16.63
C ASN A 199 12.83 8.59 -16.11
N ALA A 200 13.15 8.26 -14.84
CA ALA A 200 14.49 8.50 -14.30
C ALA A 200 15.45 7.33 -14.51
N LYS A 201 14.95 6.10 -14.33
CA LYS A 201 15.74 4.87 -14.45
C LYS A 201 14.85 3.72 -14.92
N HIS A 202 14.84 2.60 -14.20
CA HIS A 202 14.13 1.38 -14.58
C HIS A 202 12.60 1.55 -14.49
N ALA A 203 11.84 0.85 -15.31
CA ALA A 203 10.38 0.83 -15.12
C ALA A 203 9.99 0.02 -13.88
N LEU A 204 10.65 -1.13 -13.67
CA LEU A 204 10.54 -1.95 -12.48
C LEU A 204 11.93 -2.26 -11.94
N TRP A 205 12.12 -2.11 -10.62
CA TRP A 205 13.34 -2.51 -9.94
C TRP A 205 13.04 -3.43 -8.77
N THR A 206 13.77 -4.55 -8.67
CA THR A 206 13.73 -5.43 -7.49
C THR A 206 15.12 -5.65 -6.90
N GLY A 207 15.21 -5.54 -5.58
CA GLY A 207 16.45 -5.86 -4.86
C GLY A 207 16.75 -7.36 -4.80
N GLU A 208 15.74 -8.20 -5.02
CA GLU A 208 15.82 -9.67 -5.01
C GLU A 208 15.11 -10.24 -6.26
N TYR A 209 14.56 -11.46 -6.20
CA TYR A 209 13.84 -12.08 -7.32
C TYR A 209 12.48 -11.42 -7.63
N LEU A 210 12.01 -11.58 -8.86
CA LEU A 210 10.63 -11.32 -9.27
C LEU A 210 9.99 -12.62 -9.75
N GLN A 211 8.83 -12.96 -9.20
CA GLN A 211 8.04 -14.10 -9.68
C GLN A 211 6.65 -13.63 -10.13
N LEU A 212 6.26 -13.93 -11.37
CA LEU A 212 4.86 -13.91 -11.76
C LEU A 212 4.29 -15.31 -11.51
N LYS A 213 3.32 -15.41 -10.61
CA LYS A 213 2.81 -16.69 -10.12
C LYS A 213 2.00 -17.40 -11.21
N LYS A 214 1.90 -18.73 -11.13
CA LYS A 214 1.15 -19.56 -12.09
C LYS A 214 -0.31 -19.13 -12.29
N LYS A 215 -0.95 -18.57 -11.26
CA LYS A 215 -2.34 -18.08 -11.31
C LYS A 215 -2.45 -16.62 -11.78
N PHE A 216 -1.35 -15.93 -12.02
CA PHE A 216 -1.38 -14.61 -12.62
C PHE A 216 -1.84 -14.73 -14.08
N THR A 217 -2.84 -13.93 -14.47
CA THR A 217 -3.39 -13.93 -15.85
C THR A 217 -3.35 -12.56 -16.50
N GLY A 218 -2.85 -11.54 -15.80
CA GLY A 218 -2.75 -10.18 -16.32
C GLY A 218 -1.51 -9.95 -17.18
N THR A 219 -1.32 -8.69 -17.54
CA THR A 219 -0.15 -8.23 -18.31
C THR A 219 0.59 -7.12 -17.57
N ILE A 220 1.91 -7.24 -17.49
CA ILE A 220 2.79 -6.12 -17.10
C ILE A 220 3.40 -5.53 -18.37
N THR A 221 3.15 -4.24 -18.63
CA THR A 221 3.62 -3.53 -19.81
C THR A 221 4.55 -2.39 -19.40
N VAL A 222 5.78 -2.40 -19.91
CA VAL A 222 6.66 -1.23 -19.90
C VAL A 222 6.42 -0.46 -21.19
N THR A 223 5.97 0.78 -21.08
CA THR A 223 5.77 1.67 -22.24
C THR A 223 7.07 2.36 -22.63
N LYS A 224 7.89 2.69 -21.64
CA LYS A 224 9.21 3.31 -21.76
C LYS A 224 10.02 3.09 -20.47
N SER A 225 11.33 2.98 -20.61
CA SER A 225 12.28 3.15 -19.49
C SER A 225 13.52 3.93 -19.91
N ALA A 226 14.04 4.80 -19.04
CA ALA A 226 15.34 5.46 -19.19
C ALA A 226 16.53 4.56 -18.81
N GLY A 227 16.28 3.40 -18.22
CA GLY A 227 17.23 2.30 -18.09
C GLY A 227 16.58 1.00 -18.57
N ASP A 228 16.77 -0.07 -17.82
CA ASP A 228 16.12 -1.36 -18.10
C ASP A 228 14.60 -1.32 -17.94
N GLY A 229 13.90 -2.13 -18.73
CA GLY A 229 12.49 -2.42 -18.48
C GLY A 229 12.32 -2.97 -17.07
N PHE A 230 12.84 -4.17 -16.83
CA PHE A 230 12.95 -4.76 -15.50
C PHE A 230 14.42 -4.92 -15.10
N ASN A 231 14.80 -4.38 -13.95
CA ASN A 231 16.10 -4.64 -13.33
C ASN A 231 15.90 -5.50 -12.07
N ILE A 232 16.31 -6.77 -12.14
CA ILE A 232 16.01 -7.79 -11.15
C ILE A 232 17.33 -8.38 -10.65
N ASN A 233 17.74 -8.02 -9.45
CA ASN A 233 19.06 -8.36 -8.92
C ASN A 233 19.34 -9.87 -8.71
N GLN A 234 18.32 -10.73 -8.79
CA GLN A 234 18.47 -12.18 -8.70
C GLN A 234 17.96 -12.87 -9.97
N TYR A 235 16.72 -13.36 -9.97
CA TYR A 235 16.15 -14.06 -11.10
C TYR A 235 14.73 -13.58 -11.37
N PHE A 236 14.35 -13.65 -12.63
CA PHE A 236 12.98 -13.47 -13.08
C PHE A 236 12.33 -14.84 -13.36
N GLN A 237 11.17 -15.10 -12.77
CA GLN A 237 10.40 -16.32 -13.04
C GLN A 237 8.99 -15.99 -13.51
N LEU A 238 8.72 -16.28 -14.78
CA LEU A 238 7.41 -16.11 -15.42
C LEU A 238 6.65 -17.45 -15.45
N ASN A 239 5.80 -17.71 -14.46
CA ASN A 239 4.97 -18.93 -14.41
C ASN A 239 3.55 -18.72 -14.98
N GLY A 240 3.13 -17.46 -15.16
CA GLY A 240 1.80 -17.07 -15.64
C GLY A 240 1.76 -15.60 -16.04
N GLY A 241 0.72 -15.21 -16.76
CA GLY A 241 0.51 -13.87 -17.31
C GLY A 241 1.46 -13.52 -18.46
N ASN A 242 1.52 -12.24 -18.80
CA ASN A 242 2.33 -11.71 -19.90
C ASN A 242 3.21 -10.55 -19.44
N VAL A 243 4.35 -10.40 -20.12
CA VAL A 243 5.23 -9.23 -19.98
C VAL A 243 5.48 -8.66 -21.37
N VAL A 244 5.30 -7.34 -21.50
CA VAL A 244 5.56 -6.60 -22.73
C VAL A 244 6.52 -5.46 -22.38
N VAL A 245 7.71 -5.43 -22.99
CA VAL A 245 8.72 -4.40 -22.72
C VAL A 245 8.99 -3.60 -23.99
N ASN A 246 8.74 -2.30 -23.94
CA ASN A 246 8.92 -1.38 -25.07
C ASN A 246 9.79 -0.18 -24.68
N ASN A 247 10.47 0.40 -25.68
CA ASN A 247 11.17 1.69 -25.60
C ASN A 247 12.06 1.85 -24.34
N VAL A 248 12.88 0.84 -24.07
CA VAL A 248 13.88 0.86 -22.99
C VAL A 248 15.21 1.40 -23.53
N ALA A 249 15.94 2.13 -22.70
CA ALA A 249 17.22 2.71 -23.09
C ALA A 249 18.41 1.75 -22.92
N ASP A 250 18.24 0.71 -22.09
CA ASP A 250 19.24 -0.31 -21.80
C ASP A 250 18.63 -1.71 -22.01
N ASP A 251 18.62 -2.60 -21.02
CA ASP A 251 18.13 -3.96 -21.20
C ASP A 251 16.58 -4.07 -21.15
N GLY A 252 16.01 -5.04 -21.87
CA GLY A 252 14.60 -5.37 -21.68
C GLY A 252 14.34 -5.89 -20.27
N ILE A 253 15.13 -6.89 -19.86
CA ILE A 253 15.14 -7.52 -18.54
C ILE A 253 16.60 -7.82 -18.22
N GLN A 254 17.11 -7.28 -17.11
CA GLN A 254 18.44 -7.52 -16.55
C GLN A 254 18.35 -8.35 -15.27
#